data_AF-A0A3C0EXX7-F1
#
_entry.id   AF-A0A3C0EXX7-F1
#
_cell.length_a   1.000
_cell.length_b   1.000
_cell.length_c   1.000
_cell.angle_alpha   90.00
_cell.angle_beta   90.00
_cell.angle_gamma   90.00
#
_symmetry.space_group_name_H-M   'P 1'
#
loop_
_entity.id
_entity.type
_entity.pdbx_description
1 polymer ?
#
loop_
_entity_poly.entity_id
_entity_poly.type
_entity_poly.pdbx_seq_one_letter_code
_entity_poly.pdbx_strand_id
1 'polypeptide(L)'
;MKTVFLLFDSLNKRMLNSYGGKYIETPNFNRLAKKSVQFNNHYIGSMPCMPARRDMHSGRLSFLHRLWGPLEPFDNSFPEILRQNQTYTHLITDHYHYFEDGGATYHNRFNSWDFIRGQEMDPWKAMVQPPLEKLREKYHKLQLNDPALLRSNSDARKYYQYAINSEFIKEEK
;
A
#
# COMPACT_ATOMS: atom_id res chain seq x y z
N MET A 1 -15.58 16.15 13.54
CA MET A 1 -15.76 15.17 12.44
C MET A 1 -14.56 14.23 12.42
N LYS A 2 -14.73 12.94 12.11
CA LYS A 2 -13.62 12.00 11.89
C LYS A 2 -13.56 11.64 10.41
N THR A 3 -12.36 11.54 9.85
CA THR A 3 -12.14 11.22 8.44
C THR A 3 -11.24 10.00 8.33
N VAL A 4 -11.59 9.06 7.44
CA VAL A 4 -10.74 7.92 7.09
C VAL A 4 -10.36 8.07 5.61
N PHE A 5 -9.07 8.18 5.34
CA PHE A 5 -8.54 8.25 3.98
C PHE A 5 -7.94 6.89 3.61
N LEU A 6 -8.53 6.23 2.62
CA LEU A 6 -8.08 4.93 2.12
C LEU A 6 -7.41 5.11 0.77
N LEU A 7 -6.20 4.56 0.63
CA LEU A 7 -5.43 4.58 -0.60
C LEU A 7 -4.94 3.17 -0.89
N PHE A 8 -5.23 2.67 -2.09
CA PHE A 8 -4.81 1.34 -2.55
C PHE A 8 -3.74 1.53 -3.62
N ASP A 9 -2.58 0.90 -3.44
CA ASP A 9 -1.51 0.98 -4.43
C ASP A 9 -1.84 0.12 -5.65
N SER A 10 -1.63 0.67 -6.84
CA SER A 10 -1.82 -0.02 -8.13
C SER A 10 -3.20 -0.65 -8.36
N LEU A 11 -4.23 -0.23 -7.62
CA LEU A 11 -5.59 -0.74 -7.78
C LEU A 11 -6.18 -0.30 -9.12
N ASN A 12 -6.40 -1.28 -10.00
CA ASN A 12 -7.01 -1.02 -11.29
C ASN A 12 -8.54 -0.92 -11.16
N LYS A 13 -9.11 0.20 -11.59
CA LYS A 13 -10.56 0.44 -11.65
C LYS A 13 -11.36 -0.71 -12.28
N ARG A 14 -10.80 -1.39 -13.30
CA ARG A 14 -11.44 -2.51 -14.01
C ARG A 14 -11.58 -3.78 -13.15
N MET A 15 -10.92 -3.85 -12.01
CA MET A 15 -11.02 -4.97 -11.06
C MET A 15 -12.20 -4.84 -10.10
N LEU A 16 -12.86 -3.67 -10.05
CA LEU A 16 -13.93 -3.39 -9.10
C LEU A 16 -15.31 -3.56 -9.74
N ASN A 17 -16.21 -4.35 -9.14
CA ASN A 17 -17.57 -4.52 -9.70
C ASN A 17 -18.36 -3.21 -9.69
N SER A 18 -18.13 -2.33 -8.71
CA SER A 18 -18.74 -1.00 -8.63
C SER A 18 -18.39 -0.10 -9.82
N TYR A 19 -17.35 -0.43 -10.59
CA TYR A 19 -16.99 0.22 -11.84
C TYR A 19 -17.23 -0.66 -13.07
N GLY A 20 -18.00 -1.74 -12.94
CA GLY A 20 -18.34 -2.68 -14.01
C GLY A 20 -17.33 -3.82 -14.22
N GLY A 21 -16.33 -3.96 -13.35
CA GLY A 21 -15.39 -5.07 -13.36
C GLY A 21 -16.06 -6.43 -13.13
N LYS A 22 -15.56 -7.49 -13.79
CA LYS A 22 -16.14 -8.85 -13.74
C LYS A 22 -15.12 -9.94 -13.38
N TYR A 23 -13.90 -9.56 -13.02
CA TYR A 23 -12.80 -10.51 -12.80
C TYR A 23 -12.84 -11.16 -11.41
N ILE A 24 -13.21 -10.38 -10.38
CA ILE A 24 -13.30 -10.83 -8.99
C ILE A 24 -14.51 -10.17 -8.32
N GLU A 25 -15.05 -10.82 -7.30
CA GLU A 25 -16.11 -10.24 -6.47
C GLU A 25 -15.52 -9.24 -5.47
N THR A 26 -16.10 -8.04 -5.42
CA THR A 26 -15.66 -6.92 -4.56
C THR A 26 -16.82 -6.39 -3.72
N PRO A 27 -17.42 -7.21 -2.82
CA PRO A 27 -18.65 -6.87 -2.10
C PRO A 27 -18.49 -5.63 -1.21
N ASN A 28 -17.33 -5.45 -0.57
CA ASN A 28 -17.05 -4.28 0.27
C ASN A 28 -17.00 -2.97 -0.52
N PHE A 29 -16.39 -2.96 -1.70
CA PHE A 29 -16.40 -1.80 -2.59
C PHE A 29 -17.81 -1.49 -3.09
N ASN A 30 -18.62 -2.51 -3.39
CA ASN A 30 -20.02 -2.32 -3.79
C ASN A 30 -20.85 -1.71 -2.66
N ARG A 31 -20.64 -2.16 -1.42
CA ARG A 31 -21.30 -1.62 -0.22
C ARG A 31 -20.90 -0.17 0.04
N LEU A 32 -19.62 0.18 -0.15
CA LEU A 32 -19.15 1.56 -0.03
C LEU A 32 -19.78 2.46 -1.10
N ALA A 33 -19.72 2.06 -2.37
CA ALA A 33 -20.25 2.83 -3.49
C ALA A 33 -21.73 3.20 -3.32
N LYS A 34 -22.56 2.31 -2.74
CA LYS A 34 -23.99 2.58 -2.45
C LYS A 34 -24.22 3.67 -1.40
N LYS A 35 -23.21 4.00 -0.59
CA LYS A 35 -23.29 4.96 0.52
C LYS A 35 -22.42 6.21 0.31
N SER A 36 -21.81 6.34 -0.86
CA SER A 36 -20.86 7.41 -1.16
C SER A 36 -21.07 7.96 -2.56
N VAL A 37 -20.50 9.13 -2.83
CA VAL A 37 -20.37 9.62 -4.21
C VAL A 37 -19.22 8.88 -4.90
N GLN A 38 -19.48 8.35 -6.10
CA GLN A 38 -18.47 7.68 -6.91
C GLN A 38 -18.06 8.56 -8.08
N PHE A 39 -16.75 8.78 -8.22
CA PHE A 39 -16.19 9.54 -9.33
C PHE A 39 -15.80 8.59 -10.46
N ASN A 40 -16.40 8.78 -11.64
CA ASN A 40 -16.07 7.99 -12.84
C ASN A 40 -14.80 8.49 -13.54
N ASN A 41 -14.51 9.77 -13.40
CA ASN A 41 -13.40 10.47 -14.06
C ASN A 41 -12.46 11.06 -13.00
N HIS A 42 -11.74 10.19 -12.29
CA HIS A 42 -10.71 10.59 -11.33
C HIS A 42 -9.34 10.24 -11.91
N TYR A 43 -8.49 11.26 -12.06
CA TYR A 43 -7.16 11.13 -12.63
C TYR A 43 -6.13 11.59 -11.60
N ILE A 44 -5.05 10.84 -11.48
CA ILE A 44 -3.89 11.24 -10.68
C ILE A 44 -3.03 12.22 -11.47
N GLY A 45 -2.28 13.04 -10.74
CA GLY A 45 -1.37 14.01 -11.32
C GLY A 45 -0.10 13.35 -11.88
N SER A 46 0.74 12.89 -10.96
CA SER A 46 2.03 12.26 -11.28
C SER A 46 1.99 10.73 -11.16
N MET A 47 2.93 10.04 -11.81
CA MET A 47 3.24 8.61 -11.64
C MET A 47 4.76 8.40 -11.61
N PRO A 48 5.28 7.34 -10.95
CA PRO A 48 4.58 6.25 -10.24
C PRO A 48 4.20 6.63 -8.78
N CYS A 49 4.00 5.63 -7.91
CA CYS A 49 3.48 5.74 -6.53
C CYS A 49 3.94 6.97 -5.74
N MET A 50 5.25 7.20 -5.59
CA MET A 50 5.79 8.29 -4.75
C MET A 50 5.50 9.69 -5.29
N PRO A 51 5.72 10.00 -6.59
CA PRO A 51 5.23 11.24 -7.19
C PRO A 51 3.72 11.45 -7.00
N ALA A 52 2.89 10.42 -7.20
CA ALA A 52 1.45 10.52 -6.99
C ALA A 52 1.10 10.89 -5.54
N ARG A 53 1.79 10.25 -4.58
CA ARG A 53 1.64 10.51 -3.14
C ARG A 53 2.12 11.90 -2.76
N ARG A 54 3.19 12.40 -3.38
CA ARG A 54 3.65 13.79 -3.17
C ARG A 54 2.61 14.80 -3.62
N ASP A 55 2.00 14.59 -4.79
CA ASP A 55 0.92 15.46 -5.28
C ASP A 55 -0.29 15.43 -4.34
N MET A 56 -0.64 14.25 -3.79
CA MET A 56 -1.71 14.13 -2.79
C MET A 56 -1.39 14.86 -1.48
N HIS A 57 -0.14 14.81 -1.02
CA HIS A 57 0.30 15.54 0.18
C HIS A 57 0.26 17.06 -0.01
N SER A 58 0.77 17.54 -1.15
CA SER A 58 0.97 18.97 -1.40
C SER A 58 -0.21 19.66 -2.07
N GLY A 59 -1.13 18.89 -2.66
CA GLY A 59 -2.20 19.40 -3.51
C GLY A 59 -1.70 20.04 -4.81
N ARG A 60 -0.47 19.73 -5.24
CA ARG A 60 0.19 20.34 -6.40
C ARG A 60 0.81 19.29 -7.31
N LEU A 61 0.70 19.49 -8.61
CA LEU A 61 1.32 18.63 -9.62
C LEU A 61 2.84 18.84 -9.66
N SER A 62 3.60 17.78 -9.42
CA SER A 62 5.07 17.85 -9.30
C SER A 62 5.82 17.21 -10.48
N PHE A 63 5.15 16.43 -11.34
CA PHE A 63 5.74 15.61 -12.40
C PHE A 63 6.75 16.32 -13.32
N LEU A 64 6.57 17.61 -13.61
CA LEU A 64 7.50 18.37 -14.47
C LEU A 64 8.74 18.90 -13.75
N HIS A 65 8.72 18.92 -12.42
CA HIS A 65 9.73 19.60 -11.62
C HIS A 65 10.42 18.67 -10.62
N ARG A 66 9.88 17.47 -10.41
CA ARG A 66 10.48 16.47 -9.53
C ARG A 66 10.15 15.06 -9.99
N LEU A 67 11.19 14.23 -9.95
CA LEU A 67 11.07 12.80 -10.14
C LEU A 67 10.65 12.12 -8.82
N TRP A 68 10.70 10.79 -8.82
CA TRP A 68 10.55 9.98 -7.61
C TRP A 68 11.52 10.44 -6.51
N GLY A 69 11.04 10.61 -5.28
CA GLY A 69 11.81 11.21 -4.21
C GLY A 69 11.05 11.34 -2.89
N PRO A 70 11.72 11.84 -1.83
CA PRO A 70 11.10 12.08 -0.53
C PRO A 70 10.19 13.31 -0.57
N LEU A 71 9.42 13.49 0.50
CA LEU A 71 8.69 14.73 0.76
C LEU A 71 9.64 15.79 1.35
N GLU A 72 9.87 16.87 0.62
CA GLU A 72 10.87 17.87 1.01
C GLU A 72 10.46 18.62 2.29
N PRO A 73 11.41 19.19 3.06
CA PRO A 73 11.09 19.96 4.27
C PRO A 73 10.13 21.13 4.04
N PHE A 74 10.16 21.73 2.85
CA PHE A 74 9.32 22.85 2.45
C PHE A 74 8.01 22.44 1.76
N ASP A 75 7.79 21.15 1.52
CA ASP A 75 6.54 20.70 0.91
C ASP A 75 5.39 20.84 1.89
N ASN A 76 4.30 21.42 1.40
CA ASN A 76 3.03 21.38 2.13
C ASN A 76 2.57 19.93 2.22
N SER A 77 2.03 19.55 3.37
CA SER A 77 1.60 18.20 3.65
C SER A 77 0.26 18.26 4.38
N PHE A 78 -0.81 17.77 3.76
CA PHE A 78 -2.15 17.85 4.37
C PHE A 78 -2.20 17.25 5.80
N PRO A 79 -1.51 16.14 6.15
CA PRO A 79 -1.51 15.63 7.53
C PRO A 79 -0.86 16.60 8.51
N GLU A 80 0.21 17.27 8.08
CA GLU A 80 0.91 18.26 8.90
C GLU A 80 0.07 19.53 9.09
N ILE A 81 -0.60 19.99 8.04
CA ILE A 81 -1.54 21.13 8.10
C ILE A 81 -2.68 20.81 9.06
N LEU A 82 -3.26 19.60 8.98
CA LEU A 82 -4.30 19.15 9.91
C LEU A 82 -3.80 19.12 11.36
N ARG A 83 -2.59 18.59 11.59
CA ARG A 83 -1.93 18.57 12.90
C ARG A 83 -1.76 19.98 13.48
N GLN A 84 -1.29 20.93 12.66
CA GLN A 84 -1.14 22.33 13.08
C GLN A 84 -2.49 22.98 13.42
N ASN A 85 -3.58 22.54 12.79
CA ASN A 85 -4.95 22.96 13.07
C ASN A 85 -5.66 22.03 14.08
N GLN A 86 -4.90 21.49 15.05
CA GLN A 86 -5.43 20.73 16.20
C GLN A 86 -6.21 19.46 15.83
N THR A 87 -6.02 18.92 14.63
CA THR A 87 -6.58 17.63 14.21
C THR A 87 -5.53 16.54 14.28
N TYR A 88 -5.76 15.52 15.09
CA TYR A 88 -4.86 14.37 15.18
C TYR A 88 -4.89 13.53 13.89
N THR A 89 -3.71 13.21 13.37
CA THR A 89 -3.54 12.40 12.16
C THR A 89 -2.73 11.14 12.47
N HIS A 90 -3.20 10.00 11.98
CA HIS A 90 -2.53 8.71 12.15
C HIS A 90 -2.48 7.99 10.79
N LEU A 91 -1.32 7.43 10.47
CA LEU A 91 -1.09 6.67 9.25
C LEU A 91 -1.00 5.17 9.55
N ILE A 92 -1.78 4.35 8.84
CA ILE A 92 -1.54 2.90 8.80
C ILE A 92 -1.18 2.57 7.35
N THR A 93 -0.03 1.95 7.13
CA THR A 93 0.44 1.68 5.76
C THR A 93 1.28 0.42 5.66
N ASP A 94 1.22 -0.22 4.50
CA ASP A 94 2.12 -1.28 4.04
C ASP A 94 3.09 -0.78 2.97
N HIS A 95 3.09 0.53 2.68
CA HIS A 95 3.86 1.14 1.60
C HIS A 95 5.31 1.36 2.01
N TYR A 96 6.16 0.36 1.76
CA TYR A 96 7.57 0.35 2.16
C TYR A 96 8.36 1.57 1.69
N HIS A 97 8.05 2.14 0.53
CA HIS A 97 8.78 3.28 -0.02
C HIS A 97 8.82 4.50 0.94
N TYR A 98 7.87 4.62 1.88
CA TYR A 98 7.92 5.67 2.92
C TYR A 98 9.06 5.51 3.93
N PHE A 99 9.73 4.35 3.95
CA PHE A 99 10.75 3.96 4.92
C PHE A 99 12.12 3.68 4.28
N GLU A 100 12.17 3.58 2.95
CA GLU A 100 13.43 3.34 2.23
C GLU A 100 14.13 4.65 1.86
N ASP A 101 15.43 4.52 1.58
CA ASP A 101 16.24 5.63 1.10
C ASP A 101 15.70 6.17 -0.23
N GLY A 102 15.53 7.49 -0.29
CA GLY A 102 14.99 8.18 -1.46
C GLY A 102 13.45 8.26 -1.49
N GLY A 103 12.71 7.49 -0.68
CA GLY A 103 11.25 7.61 -0.54
C GLY A 103 10.77 8.06 0.84
N ALA A 104 11.70 8.30 1.77
CA ALA A 104 11.45 8.64 3.16
C ALA A 104 10.65 9.95 3.39
N THR A 105 10.42 10.30 4.66
CA THR A 105 9.87 11.59 5.19
C THR A 105 8.36 11.84 5.07
N TYR A 106 7.60 10.91 4.49
CA TYR A 106 6.13 11.00 4.42
C TYR A 106 5.46 10.67 5.77
N HIS A 107 5.85 9.56 6.39
CA HIS A 107 5.23 9.07 7.64
C HIS A 107 5.42 10.04 8.82
N ASN A 108 6.54 10.78 8.86
CA ASN A 108 6.84 11.78 9.89
C ASN A 108 5.93 13.03 9.86
N ARG A 109 5.08 13.17 8.85
CA ARG A 109 4.10 14.26 8.74
C ARG A 109 2.84 14.01 9.55
N PHE A 110 2.58 12.77 9.93
CA PHE A 110 1.48 12.37 10.78
C PHE A 110 1.86 12.52 12.27
N ASN A 111 0.89 12.51 13.19
CA ASN A 111 1.18 12.47 14.63
C ASN A 111 1.74 11.12 15.08
N SER A 112 1.26 10.04 14.48
CA SER A 112 1.73 8.67 14.72
C SER A 112 1.51 7.82 13.48
N TRP A 113 2.12 6.64 13.45
CA TRP A 113 2.02 5.74 12.32
C TRP A 113 2.23 4.27 12.73
N ASP A 114 1.59 3.37 12.00
CA ASP A 114 1.79 1.92 12.04
C ASP A 114 2.22 1.42 10.66
N PHE A 115 3.24 0.56 10.63
CA PHE A 115 3.74 -0.07 9.40
C PHE A 115 3.43 -1.57 9.36
N ILE A 116 2.69 -2.00 8.35
CA ILE A 116 2.34 -3.40 8.10
C ILE A 116 3.38 -3.98 7.13
N ARG A 117 4.17 -4.93 7.61
CA ARG A 117 5.26 -5.57 6.86
C ARG A 117 4.75 -6.61 5.87
N GLY A 118 5.49 -6.85 4.78
CA GLY A 118 5.35 -8.05 3.94
C GLY A 118 4.49 -7.89 2.68
N GLN A 119 4.24 -6.68 2.20
CA GLN A 119 3.54 -6.46 0.92
C GLN A 119 4.49 -6.05 -0.22
N GLU A 120 5.63 -5.43 0.12
CA GLU A 120 6.56 -4.84 -0.84
C GLU A 120 7.98 -5.37 -0.61
N MET A 121 8.99 -4.63 -1.08
CA MET A 121 10.40 -4.99 -0.93
C MET A 121 10.99 -4.80 0.49
N ASP A 122 10.16 -4.79 1.53
CA ASP A 122 10.64 -4.51 2.88
C ASP A 122 11.44 -5.69 3.46
N PRO A 123 12.65 -5.45 4.00
CA PRO A 123 13.46 -6.52 4.59
C PRO A 123 12.73 -7.19 5.77
N TRP A 124 12.52 -8.51 5.66
CA TRP A 124 11.89 -9.28 6.72
C TRP A 124 12.84 -9.54 7.90
N LYS A 125 12.33 -9.47 9.13
CA LYS A 125 13.10 -9.83 10.33
C LYS A 125 13.37 -11.34 10.34
N ALA A 126 14.62 -11.73 10.13
CA ALA A 126 15.03 -13.13 10.19
C ALA A 126 14.71 -13.76 11.55
N MET A 127 14.19 -14.99 11.52
CA MET A 127 14.00 -15.82 12.70
C MET A 127 15.12 -16.86 12.75
N VAL A 128 15.86 -16.92 13.86
CA VAL A 128 16.95 -17.90 14.04
C VAL A 128 16.42 -19.32 14.07
N GLN A 129 15.24 -19.52 14.66
CA GLN A 129 14.52 -20.79 14.71
C GLN A 129 13.08 -20.57 14.25
N PRO A 130 12.82 -20.55 12.93
CA PRO A 130 11.49 -20.28 12.41
C PRO A 130 10.55 -21.47 12.68
N PRO A 131 9.30 -21.25 13.14
CA PRO A 131 8.30 -22.29 13.26
C PRO A 131 7.76 -22.65 11.86
N LEU A 132 8.53 -23.44 11.10
CA LEU A 132 8.30 -23.70 9.67
C LEU A 132 6.88 -24.18 9.35
N GLU A 133 6.28 -25.00 10.21
CA GLU A 133 4.91 -25.51 10.03
C GLU A 133 3.88 -24.38 10.08
N LYS A 134 3.94 -23.52 11.11
CA LYS A 134 3.07 -22.34 11.22
C LYS A 134 3.26 -21.37 10.06
N LEU A 135 4.50 -21.20 9.58
CA LEU A 135 4.76 -20.36 8.41
C LEU A 135 4.12 -20.95 7.15
N ARG A 136 4.14 -22.28 6.96
CA ARG A 136 3.47 -22.91 5.80
C ARG A 136 1.96 -22.69 5.79
N GLU A 137 1.32 -22.66 6.95
CA GLU A 137 -0.12 -22.36 7.06
C GLU A 137 -0.41 -20.88 6.79
N LYS A 138 0.50 -19.99 7.17
CA LYS A 138 0.31 -18.54 7.17
C LYS A 138 0.59 -17.86 5.81
N TYR A 139 1.55 -18.38 5.05
CA TYR A 139 2.04 -17.74 3.83
C TYR A 139 1.53 -18.46 2.57
N HIS A 140 1.41 -17.72 1.47
CA HIS A 140 0.94 -18.29 0.20
C HIS A 140 1.89 -19.38 -0.32
N LYS A 141 1.37 -20.44 -0.94
CA LYS A 141 2.15 -21.60 -1.40
C LYS A 141 3.32 -21.24 -2.32
N LEU A 142 3.21 -20.17 -3.10
CA LEU A 142 4.27 -19.67 -3.98
C LEU A 142 5.50 -19.13 -3.23
N GLN A 143 5.42 -18.91 -1.92
CA GLN A 143 6.54 -18.51 -1.07
C GLN A 143 7.27 -19.67 -0.43
N LEU A 144 6.74 -20.88 -0.62
CA LEU A 144 7.39 -22.09 -0.20
C LEU A 144 8.36 -22.50 -1.32
N ASN A 145 9.58 -22.89 -0.94
CA ASN A 145 10.52 -23.53 -1.86
C ASN A 145 10.04 -24.96 -2.18
N ASP A 146 8.90 -25.09 -2.86
CA ASP A 146 8.34 -26.36 -3.29
C ASP A 146 9.00 -26.79 -4.62
N PRO A 147 9.76 -27.90 -4.64
CA PRO A 147 10.41 -28.40 -5.85
C PRO A 147 9.44 -28.69 -7.01
N ALA A 148 8.15 -28.97 -6.74
CA ALA A 148 7.15 -29.20 -7.76
C ALA A 148 6.71 -27.91 -8.47
N LEU A 149 6.67 -26.77 -7.76
CA LEU A 149 6.33 -25.45 -8.30
C LEU A 149 7.52 -24.79 -9.02
N LEU A 150 8.74 -25.12 -8.61
CA LEU A 150 9.98 -24.59 -9.21
C LEU A 150 10.27 -25.17 -10.61
N ARG A 151 9.66 -26.30 -10.99
CA ARG A 151 9.88 -26.97 -12.29
C ARG A 151 9.04 -26.39 -13.43
N SER A 152 7.93 -25.71 -13.14
CA SER A 152 6.99 -25.22 -14.17
C SER A 152 7.21 -23.76 -14.57
N ASN A 153 8.05 -23.01 -13.87
CA ASN A 153 8.19 -21.58 -14.06
C ASN A 153 9.68 -21.18 -14.05
N SER A 154 10.28 -21.00 -15.23
CA SER A 154 11.70 -20.64 -15.40
C SER A 154 12.05 -19.25 -14.83
N ASP A 155 11.04 -18.44 -14.52
CA ASP A 155 11.17 -17.16 -13.80
C ASP A 155 10.97 -17.26 -12.28
N ALA A 156 10.78 -18.46 -11.72
CA ALA A 156 10.85 -18.70 -10.27
C ALA A 156 12.29 -18.61 -9.72
N ARG A 157 13.08 -17.67 -10.26
CA ARG A 157 14.41 -17.35 -9.76
C ARG A 157 14.27 -16.78 -8.35
N LYS A 158 14.73 -17.60 -7.40
CA LYS A 158 15.51 -17.23 -6.21
C LYS A 158 14.82 -16.28 -5.24
N TYR A 159 14.37 -16.84 -4.11
CA TYR A 159 14.14 -16.14 -2.85
C TYR A 159 13.43 -14.80 -3.03
N TYR A 160 12.10 -14.82 -3.12
CA TYR A 160 11.36 -13.61 -2.77
C TYR A 160 11.83 -13.22 -1.36
N GLN A 161 12.57 -12.12 -1.24
CA GLN A 161 13.02 -11.57 0.04
C GLN A 161 11.82 -11.06 0.88
N TYR A 162 10.63 -11.14 0.30
CA TYR A 162 9.41 -10.47 0.70
C TYR A 162 8.29 -11.47 0.89
N ALA A 163 7.55 -11.29 1.97
CA ALA A 163 6.62 -12.29 2.46
C ALA A 163 5.17 -11.80 2.37
N ILE A 164 4.60 -11.79 1.16
CA ILE A 164 3.14 -11.72 0.90
C ILE A 164 2.41 -12.74 1.77
N ASN A 165 1.67 -12.26 2.75
CA ASN A 165 0.94 -13.08 3.70
C ASN A 165 -0.50 -12.61 3.85
N SER A 166 -1.36 -13.51 4.32
CA SER A 166 -2.77 -13.25 4.57
C SER A 166 -3.08 -13.10 6.07
N GLU A 167 -2.09 -12.76 6.90
CA GLU A 167 -2.23 -12.72 8.38
C GLU A 167 -3.39 -11.83 8.83
N PHE A 168 -3.63 -10.75 8.09
CA PHE A 168 -4.63 -9.75 8.42
C PHE A 168 -5.93 -9.90 7.60
N ILE A 169 -5.99 -10.87 6.68
CA ILE A 169 -7.20 -11.16 5.91
C ILE A 169 -8.08 -12.09 6.74
N LYS A 170 -9.22 -11.57 7.19
CA LYS A 170 -10.27 -12.36 7.84
C LYS A 170 -11.45 -12.44 6.89
N GLU A 171 -12.14 -13.58 6.89
CA GLU A 171 -13.47 -13.63 6.25
C GLU A 171 -14.38 -12.60 6.93
N GLU A 172 -15.11 -11.85 6.11
CA GLU A 172 -16.09 -10.89 6.60
C GLU A 172 -17.17 -11.66 7.38
N LYS A 173 -17.35 -11.32 8.66
CA LYS A 173 -18.45 -11.85 9.48
C LYS A 173 -19.77 -11.17 9.12
#